data_AF-A0ABC9Y0Q2-F1
#
_entry.id   AF-A0ABC9Y0Q2-F1
#
_cell.length_a   1.000
_cell.length_b   1.000
_cell.length_c   1.000
_cell.angle_alpha   90.00
_cell.angle_beta   90.00
_cell.angle_gamma   90.00
#
_symmetry.space_group_name_H-M   'P 1'
#
loop_
_entity.id
_entity.type
_entity.pdbx_description
1 polymer ?
#
loop_
_entity_poly.entity_id
_entity_poly.type
_entity_poly.pdbx_seq_one_letter_code
_entity_poly.pdbx_strand_id
1 'polypeptide(L)'
;MGDFNHPDICWRDNTAGHKQSRRFLECIDDNFLLQVIKEPMRRGAMLDLVLTNKERLVGNVKLKGSLGCSDHEMVEFKILRAVRRTHGKLTTLDFRRADFGLFRDLLGRMPWDKALEGRVAQDSWLVFEDHLL
;
A
#
# COMPACT_ATOMS: atom_id res chain seq x y z
N MET A 1 1.28 9.69 -6.94
CA MET A 1 2.14 10.44 -7.87
C MET A 1 1.74 10.05 -9.28
N GLY A 2 1.65 11.01 -10.19
CA GLY A 2 1.42 10.73 -11.60
C GLY A 2 1.26 12.02 -12.40
N ASP A 3 1.26 11.90 -13.72
CA ASP A 3 0.92 12.97 -14.65
C ASP A 3 -0.61 13.06 -14.82
N PHE A 4 -1.19 14.19 -14.46
CA PHE A 4 -2.64 14.42 -14.51
C PHE A 4 -3.08 15.30 -15.69
N ASN A 5 -2.15 15.87 -16.48
CA ASN A 5 -2.47 16.62 -17.70
C ASN A 5 -3.48 17.78 -17.54
N HIS A 6 -3.37 18.55 -16.46
CA HIS A 6 -4.18 19.75 -16.20
C HIS A 6 -3.33 21.04 -16.20
N PRO A 7 -2.83 21.51 -17.37
CA PRO A 7 -1.91 22.65 -17.48
C PRO A 7 -2.51 23.99 -17.08
N ASP A 8 -3.84 24.13 -17.11
CA ASP A 8 -4.56 25.36 -16.84
C ASP A 8 -4.87 25.59 -15.35
N ILE A 9 -4.43 24.68 -14.48
CA ILE A 9 -4.56 24.84 -13.03
C ILE A 9 -3.51 25.84 -12.53
N CYS A 10 -3.99 26.93 -11.93
CA CYS A 10 -3.17 27.79 -11.09
C CYS A 10 -3.14 27.24 -9.66
N TRP A 11 -2.09 26.49 -9.33
CA TRP A 11 -1.90 25.92 -7.98
C TRP A 11 -1.71 26.97 -6.88
N ARG A 12 -1.29 28.20 -7.24
CA ARG A 12 -1.15 29.31 -6.28
C ARG A 12 -2.52 29.80 -5.78
N ASP A 13 -3.45 29.95 -6.70
CA ASP A 13 -4.76 30.55 -6.44
C ASP A 13 -5.87 29.49 -6.30
N ASN A 14 -5.52 28.21 -6.46
CA ASN A 14 -6.44 27.07 -6.52
C ASN A 14 -7.59 27.26 -7.53
N THR A 15 -7.26 27.73 -8.74
CA THR A 15 -8.25 28.00 -9.80
C THR A 15 -7.89 27.29 -11.10
N ALA A 16 -8.90 27.05 -11.95
CA ALA A 16 -8.69 26.49 -13.29
C ALA A 16 -9.68 27.04 -14.32
N GLY A 17 -9.19 27.23 -15.55
CA GLY A 17 -9.96 27.78 -16.67
C GLY A 17 -10.92 26.77 -17.30
N HIS A 18 -10.54 25.50 -17.38
CA HIS A 18 -11.34 24.43 -17.97
C HIS A 18 -12.25 23.75 -16.94
N LYS A 19 -13.43 23.33 -17.40
CA LYS A 19 -14.42 22.62 -16.57
C LYS A 19 -13.87 21.33 -15.98
N GLN A 20 -13.07 20.59 -16.75
CA GLN A 20 -12.49 19.31 -16.29
C GLN A 20 -11.48 19.53 -15.17
N SER A 21 -10.58 20.51 -15.34
CA SER A 21 -9.59 20.89 -14.34
C SER A 21 -10.24 21.45 -13.06
N ARG A 22 -11.36 22.19 -13.17
CA ARG A 22 -12.16 22.58 -11.99
C ARG A 22 -12.73 21.39 -11.25
N ARG A 23 -13.34 20.42 -11.95
CA ARG A 23 -13.84 19.18 -11.32
C ARG A 23 -12.71 18.37 -10.66
N PHE A 24 -11.50 18.44 -11.21
CA PHE A 24 -10.34 17.82 -10.61
C PHE A 24 -9.91 18.52 -9.33
N LEU A 25 -9.90 19.86 -9.29
CA LEU A 25 -9.67 20.62 -8.05
C LEU A 25 -10.75 20.36 -7.00
N GLU A 26 -12.02 20.37 -7.38
CA GLU A 26 -13.14 20.00 -6.50
C GLU A 26 -12.91 18.60 -5.89
N CYS A 27 -12.49 17.63 -6.70
CA CYS A 27 -12.14 16.29 -6.22
C CYS A 27 -10.95 16.29 -5.24
N ILE A 28 -9.91 17.08 -5.50
CA ILE A 28 -8.78 17.21 -4.57
C ILE A 28 -9.25 17.76 -3.22
N ASP A 29 -10.06 18.82 -3.26
CA ASP A 29 -10.56 19.50 -2.06
C ASP A 29 -11.52 18.59 -1.26
N ASP A 30 -12.48 17.94 -1.93
CA ASP A 30 -13.45 17.02 -1.31
C ASP A 30 -12.77 15.82 -0.61
N ASN A 31 -11.59 15.43 -1.09
CA ASN A 31 -10.82 14.31 -0.54
C ASN A 31 -9.71 14.76 0.43
N PHE A 32 -9.66 16.04 0.80
CA PHE A 32 -8.63 16.62 1.67
C PHE A 32 -7.21 16.32 1.17
N LEU A 33 -7.02 16.31 -0.15
CA LEU A 33 -5.73 16.05 -0.77
C LEU A 33 -4.94 17.36 -0.92
N LEU A 34 -3.64 17.27 -0.70
CA LEU A 34 -2.70 18.37 -0.82
C LEU A 34 -1.67 18.03 -1.89
N GLN A 35 -1.45 18.96 -2.82
CA GLN A 35 -0.33 18.92 -3.76
C GLN A 35 0.94 19.43 -3.06
N VAL A 36 1.99 18.61 -3.03
CA VAL A 36 3.23 18.91 -2.28
C VAL A 36 4.36 19.50 -3.13
N ILE A 37 4.22 19.50 -4.45
CA ILE A 37 5.20 20.13 -5.36
C ILE A 37 4.96 21.64 -5.37
N LYS A 38 6.03 22.43 -5.13
CA LYS A 38 5.95 23.91 -5.04
C LYS A 38 6.46 24.64 -6.27
N GLU A 39 7.38 24.02 -7.01
CA GLU A 39 8.01 24.61 -8.18
C GLU A 39 7.46 23.92 -9.44
N PRO A 40 7.07 24.68 -10.47
CA PRO A 40 6.60 24.09 -11.72
C PRO A 40 7.75 23.32 -12.39
N MET A 41 7.43 22.16 -12.97
CA MET A 41 8.34 21.45 -13.86
C MET A 41 8.38 22.20 -15.20
N ARG A 42 9.53 22.18 -15.89
CA ARG A 42 9.83 22.88 -17.16
C ARG A 42 8.62 23.36 -18.00
N ARG A 43 8.64 24.64 -18.40
CA ARG A 43 7.59 25.40 -19.16
C ARG A 43 6.43 25.97 -18.34
N GLY A 44 6.53 25.94 -17.00
CA GLY A 44 5.64 26.71 -16.12
C GLY A 44 4.33 26.01 -15.76
N ALA A 45 4.07 24.82 -16.30
CA ALA A 45 2.89 24.00 -15.96
C ALA A 45 3.28 22.83 -15.05
N MET A 46 2.54 22.64 -13.97
CA MET A 46 2.75 21.54 -13.03
C MET A 46 1.77 20.41 -13.35
N LEU A 47 2.23 19.44 -14.16
CA LEU A 47 1.42 18.33 -14.67
C LEU A 47 1.55 17.06 -13.84
N ASP A 48 2.78 16.70 -13.46
CA ASP A 48 3.03 15.66 -12.47
C ASP A 48 2.71 16.16 -11.06
N LEU A 49 1.85 15.41 -10.36
CA LEU A 49 1.40 15.77 -9.02
C LEU A 49 1.78 14.70 -8.01
N VAL A 50 2.09 15.13 -6.78
CA VAL A 50 2.24 14.27 -5.62
C VAL A 50 1.19 14.69 -4.61
N LEU A 51 0.09 13.95 -4.59
CA LEU A 51 -1.03 14.21 -3.69
C LEU A 51 -0.87 13.43 -2.38
N THR A 52 -1.21 14.06 -1.26
CA THR A 52 -1.26 13.42 0.05
C THR A 52 -2.42 13.97 0.89
N ASN A 53 -3.07 13.11 1.68
CA ASN A 53 -4.07 13.53 2.66
C ASN A 53 -3.50 13.76 4.07
N LYS A 54 -2.17 13.73 4.22
CA LYS A 54 -1.49 13.89 5.50
C LYS A 54 -0.37 14.90 5.34
N GLU A 55 -0.55 16.05 5.99
CA GLU A 55 0.53 17.02 6.12
C GLU A 55 1.79 16.37 6.69
N ARG A 56 2.95 16.76 6.15
CA ARG A 56 4.27 16.27 6.56
C ARG A 56 4.55 14.78 6.34
N LEU A 57 3.63 14.01 5.74
CA LEU A 57 3.92 12.62 5.34
C LEU A 57 4.95 12.59 4.21
N VAL A 58 4.91 13.55 3.30
CA VAL A 58 5.87 13.69 2.21
C VAL A 58 6.81 14.86 2.54
N GLY A 59 8.11 14.62 2.47
CA GLY A 59 9.14 15.62 2.75
C GLY A 59 10.31 15.54 1.78
N ASN A 60 11.21 16.54 1.83
CA ASN A 60 12.39 16.63 0.97
C ASN A 60 12.08 16.49 -0.53
N VAL A 61 11.00 17.13 -1.00
CA VAL A 61 10.64 17.16 -2.42
C VAL A 61 11.67 17.99 -3.18
N LYS A 62 12.24 17.43 -4.25
CA LYS A 62 13.27 18.03 -5.10
C LYS A 62 13.05 17.65 -6.56
N LEU A 63 13.35 18.57 -7.46
CA LEU A 63 13.46 18.29 -8.89
C LEU A 63 14.90 17.89 -9.22
N LYS A 64 15.08 16.83 -10.03
CA LYS A 64 16.40 16.26 -10.36
C LYS A 64 16.76 16.36 -11.86
N GLY A 65 16.09 17.24 -12.59
CA GLY A 65 16.28 17.38 -14.04
C GLY A 65 15.66 16.22 -14.83
N SER A 66 15.83 16.23 -16.14
CA SER A 66 15.27 15.21 -17.03
C SER A 66 16.05 13.89 -16.96
N LEU A 67 15.33 12.77 -17.02
CA LEU A 67 15.94 11.45 -17.18
C LEU A 67 16.09 11.11 -18.67
N GLY A 68 17.33 11.05 -19.16
CA GLY A 68 17.62 10.80 -20.57
C GLY A 68 17.07 11.90 -21.48
N CYS A 69 16.35 11.51 -22.54
CA CYS A 69 15.70 12.43 -23.48
C CYS A 69 14.27 12.82 -23.08
N SER A 70 13.83 12.48 -21.86
CA SER A 70 12.49 12.83 -21.38
C SER A 70 12.34 14.35 -21.29
N ASP A 71 11.16 14.84 -21.65
CA ASP A 71 10.72 16.21 -21.45
C ASP A 71 10.16 16.46 -20.04
N HIS A 72 9.93 15.40 -19.24
CA HIS A 72 9.56 15.48 -17.83
C HIS A 72 10.80 15.58 -16.92
N GLU A 73 10.64 16.30 -15.81
CA GLU A 73 11.65 16.36 -14.75
C GLU A 73 11.40 15.28 -13.70
N MET A 74 12.48 14.67 -13.21
CA MET A 74 12.39 13.69 -12.13
C MET A 74 12.02 14.39 -10.82
N VAL A 75 10.98 13.91 -10.16
CA VAL A 75 10.61 14.34 -8.80
C VAL A 75 11.14 13.33 -7.79
N GLU A 76 12.06 13.77 -6.94
CA GLU A 76 12.54 13.01 -5.79
C GLU A 76 11.84 13.50 -4.51
N PHE A 77 11.34 12.58 -3.68
CA PHE A 77 10.78 12.92 -2.36
C PHE A 77 10.97 11.77 -1.37
N LYS A 78 10.72 12.02 -0.10
CA LYS A 78 10.74 11.02 0.98
C LYS A 78 9.35 10.86 1.59
N ILE A 79 8.93 9.62 1.79
CA ILE A 79 7.76 9.28 2.62
C ILE A 79 8.23 9.14 4.07
N LEU A 80 7.88 10.10 4.90
CA LEU A 80 8.24 10.19 6.31
C LEU A 80 7.28 9.31 7.14
N ARG A 81 7.74 8.14 7.57
CA ARG A 81 6.97 7.26 8.46
C ARG A 81 7.68 7.08 9.79
N ALA A 82 7.07 7.55 10.87
CA ALA A 82 7.49 7.18 12.22
C ALA A 82 7.11 5.71 12.46
N VAL A 83 8.05 4.80 12.24
CA VAL A 83 7.84 3.39 12.57
C VAL A 83 8.08 3.23 14.07
N ARG A 84 7.01 3.18 14.86
CA ARG A 84 7.09 2.47 16.14
C ARG A 84 7.22 0.99 15.79
N ARG A 85 8.45 0.48 15.73
CA ARG A 85 8.67 -0.96 15.70
C ARG A 85 8.28 -1.46 17.10
N THR A 86 7.03 -1.88 17.26
CA THR A 86 6.71 -2.81 18.33
C THR A 86 7.52 -4.07 18.03
N HIS A 87 8.56 -4.32 18.81
CA HIS A 87 9.24 -5.61 18.81
C HIS A 87 8.27 -6.64 19.41
N GLY A 88 7.36 -7.13 18.59
CA GLY A 88 6.70 -8.40 18.88
C GLY A 88 7.73 -9.49 18.65
N LYS A 89 8.15 -10.19 19.71
CA LYS A 89 8.73 -11.53 19.52
C LYS A 89 7.61 -12.41 18.97
N LEU A 90 7.55 -12.55 17.65
CA LEU A 90 6.67 -13.52 17.02
C LEU A 90 7.40 -14.85 17.09
N THR A 91 6.98 -15.74 17.98
CA THR A 91 7.42 -17.13 17.98
C THR A 91 6.77 -17.81 16.76
N THR A 92 7.53 -17.97 15.69
CA THR A 92 7.12 -18.73 14.51
C THR A 92 7.65 -20.15 14.62
N LEU A 93 6.80 -21.15 14.37
CA LEU A 93 7.23 -22.54 14.28
C LEU A 93 8.22 -22.71 13.11
N ASP A 94 9.30 -23.46 13.32
CA ASP A 94 10.30 -23.73 12.29
C ASP A 94 9.94 -24.98 11.50
N PHE A 95 9.09 -24.83 10.49
CA PHE A 95 8.64 -25.91 9.62
C PHE A 95 9.78 -26.63 8.89
N ARG A 96 10.98 -26.03 8.78
CA ARG A 96 12.14 -26.70 8.18
C ARG A 96 12.71 -27.81 9.06
N ARG A 97 12.47 -27.73 10.37
CA ARG A 97 12.88 -28.73 11.36
C ARG A 97 11.72 -29.65 11.78
N ALA A 98 10.55 -29.51 11.15
CA ALA A 98 9.41 -30.36 11.45
C ALA A 98 9.65 -31.80 10.98
N ASP A 99 9.23 -32.77 11.79
CA ASP A 99 9.24 -34.18 11.42
C ASP A 99 7.95 -34.53 10.68
N PHE A 100 7.98 -34.38 9.36
CA PHE A 100 6.86 -34.71 8.49
C PHE A 100 6.61 -36.23 8.37
N GLY A 101 7.57 -37.07 8.77
CA GLY A 101 7.40 -38.52 8.83
C GLY A 101 6.48 -38.88 9.98
N LEU A 102 6.84 -38.45 11.19
CA LEU A 102 6.03 -38.65 12.40
C LEU A 102 4.62 -38.06 12.24
N PHE A 103 4.51 -36.86 11.65
CA PHE A 103 3.21 -36.23 11.42
C PHE A 103 2.30 -37.07 10.51
N ARG A 104 2.85 -37.65 9.44
CA ARG A 104 2.11 -38.53 8.53
C ARG A 104 1.70 -39.83 9.20
N ASP A 105 2.56 -40.39 10.04
CA ASP A 105 2.25 -41.62 10.80
C ASP A 105 1.12 -41.38 11.81
N LEU A 106 1.11 -40.24 12.49
CA LEU A 106 0.04 -39.85 13.40
C LEU A 106 -1.29 -39.65 12.65
N LEU A 107 -1.26 -38.95 11.51
CA LEU A 107 -2.42 -38.83 10.63
C LEU A 107 -2.92 -40.20 10.17
N GLY A 108 -2.03 -41.10 9.76
CA GLY A 108 -2.41 -42.42 9.24
C GLY A 108 -3.02 -43.38 10.26
N ARG A 109 -2.84 -43.13 11.57
CA ARG A 109 -3.39 -43.98 12.65
C ARG A 109 -4.87 -43.77 12.91
N MET A 110 -5.43 -42.64 12.49
CA MET A 110 -6.82 -42.31 12.80
C MET A 110 -7.78 -42.73 11.67
N PRO A 111 -8.90 -43.38 11.99
CA PRO A 111 -9.98 -43.62 11.04
C PRO A 111 -10.78 -42.32 10.81
N TRP A 112 -10.24 -41.41 9.99
CA TRP A 112 -10.81 -40.08 9.71
C TRP A 112 -12.22 -40.13 9.12
N ASP A 113 -12.51 -41.16 8.33
CA ASP A 113 -13.83 -41.43 7.78
C ASP A 113 -14.90 -41.49 8.86
N LYS A 114 -14.61 -42.19 9.98
CA LYS A 114 -15.51 -42.29 11.13
C LYS A 114 -15.42 -41.09 12.05
N ALA A 115 -14.20 -40.58 12.26
CA ALA A 115 -13.97 -39.47 13.18
C ALA A 115 -14.68 -38.18 12.72
N LEU A 116 -14.82 -37.98 11.40
CA LEU A 116 -15.39 -36.79 10.80
C LEU A 116 -16.82 -36.98 10.27
N GLU A 117 -17.39 -38.19 10.37
CA GLU A 117 -18.72 -38.50 9.84
C GLU A 117 -19.81 -37.59 10.44
N GLY A 118 -20.58 -36.93 9.57
CA GLY A 118 -21.70 -36.07 9.99
C GLY A 118 -21.30 -34.76 10.70
N ARG A 119 -20.00 -34.44 10.82
CA ARG A 119 -19.52 -33.23 11.50
C ARG A 119 -19.42 -32.04 10.55
N VAL A 120 -19.69 -30.84 11.08
CA VAL A 120 -19.43 -29.58 10.38
C VAL A 120 -17.95 -29.20 10.49
N ALA A 121 -17.47 -28.32 9.60
CA ALA A 121 -16.06 -27.96 9.50
C ALA A 121 -15.43 -27.53 10.84
N GLN A 122 -16.17 -26.79 11.67
CA GLN A 122 -15.69 -26.35 12.97
C GLN A 122 -15.49 -27.51 13.96
N ASP A 123 -16.42 -28.45 14.02
CA ASP A 123 -16.33 -29.62 14.89
C ASP A 123 -15.25 -30.59 14.40
N SER A 124 -15.13 -30.75 13.08
CA SER A 124 -14.04 -31.50 12.45
C SER A 124 -12.67 -30.90 12.76
N TRP A 125 -12.56 -29.57 12.82
CA TRP A 125 -11.33 -28.88 13.22
C TRP A 125 -10.96 -29.18 14.68
N LEU A 126 -11.93 -29.15 15.60
CA LEU A 126 -11.67 -29.48 17.01
C LEU A 126 -11.19 -30.93 17.21
N VAL A 127 -11.76 -31.88 16.45
CA VAL A 127 -11.31 -33.27 16.46
C VAL A 127 -9.87 -33.39 15.94
N PHE A 128 -9.53 -32.61 14.90
CA PHE A 128 -8.18 -32.55 14.37
C PHE A 128 -7.17 -31.97 15.38
N GLU A 129 -7.51 -30.88 16.05
CA GLU A 129 -6.64 -30.26 17.06
C GLU A 129 -6.41 -31.22 18.24
N ASP A 130 -7.47 -31.76 18.85
CA ASP A 130 -7.39 -32.63 20.04
C ASP A 130 -6.46 -33.85 19.85
N HIS A 131 -6.36 -34.35 18.63
CA HIS A 131 -5.57 -35.54 18.34
C HIS A 131 -4.13 -35.25 17.86
N LEU A 132 -3.82 -34.03 17.42
CA LEU A 132 -2.55 -33.73 16.73
C LEU A 132 -1.80 -32.49 17.24
N LEU A 133 -2.45 -31.61 18.00
CA LEU A 133 -1.90 -30.34 18.50
C LEU A 133 -2.00 -30.26 20.02
#